data_AF-A0A8A1V3V8-F1
#
_entry.id   AF-A0A8A1V3V8-F1
#
_cell.length_a   1.000
_cell.length_b   1.000
_cell.length_c   1.000
_cell.angle_alpha   90.00
_cell.angle_beta   90.00
_cell.angle_gamma   90.00
#
_symmetry.space_group_name_H-M   'P 1'
#
loop_
_entity.id
_entity.type
_entity.pdbx_description
1 polymer ?
#
loop_
_entity_poly.entity_id
_entity_poly.type
_entity_poly.pdbx_seq_one_letter_code
_entity_poly.pdbx_strand_id
1 'polypeptide(L)'
;MNDRDADPPPSTGAFAGVTRPAAGTEKPSLTSPPSTSASPEPHIPETRRPAEHREDRWANFAEFYDQQMARLIRHLMRQGASMHEAAEAAQAAFTEALMQWERIKYPAAWVRLVAQRLYLRQSARREDLANEIPDTPGNMCPLRQVELGEEESRVYSTLASLPPHQRTVMAWHLDGFSTADIGKALSMSPEAVRQNLNRSRSRLKTILLDWTDGGGR
;
A
#
# COMPACT_ATOMS: atom_id res chain seq x y z
N MET A 1 -53.34 -7.71 5.94
CA MET A 1 -52.07 -7.51 6.64
C MET A 1 -51.00 -7.20 5.60
N ASN A 2 -50.80 -6.00 5.02
CA ASN A 2 -51.19 -4.61 5.34
C ASN A 2 -51.34 -4.29 6.83
N ASP A 3 -50.26 -3.82 7.44
CA ASP A 3 -50.08 -3.36 8.82
C ASP A 3 -48.87 -2.41 8.73
N ARG A 4 -49.04 -1.10 9.02
CA ARG A 4 -48.70 -0.12 7.95
C ARG A 4 -48.20 1.30 8.31
N ASP A 5 -48.19 1.69 9.58
CA ASP A 5 -47.96 3.08 10.03
C ASP A 5 -46.51 3.56 9.78
N ALA A 6 -46.19 4.77 9.28
CA ALA A 6 -46.67 6.15 9.48
C ALA A 6 -45.94 6.92 10.61
N ASP A 7 -45.12 7.89 10.18
CA ASP A 7 -44.34 8.93 10.91
C ASP A 7 -45.30 10.00 11.56
N PRO A 8 -44.89 11.07 12.32
CA PRO A 8 -43.56 11.73 12.45
C PRO A 8 -43.20 12.24 13.90
N PRO A 9 -42.14 13.07 14.14
CA PRO A 9 -41.66 13.44 15.49
C PRO A 9 -42.04 14.87 15.96
N PRO A 10 -41.79 15.23 17.23
CA PRO A 10 -41.89 16.61 17.73
C PRO A 10 -40.54 17.34 17.88
N SER A 11 -40.47 18.55 17.34
CA SER A 11 -39.40 19.55 17.56
C SER A 11 -39.48 20.22 18.95
N THR A 12 -38.34 20.58 19.54
CA THR A 12 -38.11 21.69 20.51
C THR A 12 -36.61 21.75 20.80
N GLY A 13 -35.91 22.90 20.88
CA GLY A 13 -36.32 24.29 20.64
C GLY A 13 -35.08 25.19 20.68
N ALA A 14 -35.12 26.34 19.99
CA ALA A 14 -34.04 27.31 20.01
C ALA A 14 -34.12 28.22 21.24
N PHE A 15 -32.98 28.74 21.72
CA PHE A 15 -32.96 29.99 22.49
C PHE A 15 -31.74 30.84 22.15
N ALA A 16 -31.98 32.13 21.97
CA ALA A 16 -30.99 33.16 21.67
C ALA A 16 -31.00 34.25 22.76
N GLY A 17 -29.86 34.93 22.91
CA GLY A 17 -29.64 36.11 23.76
C GLY A 17 -28.12 36.37 23.80
N VAL A 18 -27.53 37.45 23.28
CA VAL A 18 -27.84 38.89 23.48
C VAL A 18 -27.86 39.19 24.99
N THR A 19 -26.88 39.93 25.54
CA THR A 19 -26.95 41.41 25.60
C THR A 19 -25.59 42.06 25.92
N ARG A 20 -25.28 43.17 25.23
CA ARG A 20 -24.38 44.31 25.58
C ARG A 20 -25.34 45.53 25.78
N PRO A 21 -25.03 46.72 26.37
CA PRO A 21 -23.72 47.27 26.79
C PRO A 21 -23.70 48.21 28.04
N ALA A 22 -22.51 48.73 28.40
CA ALA A 22 -22.22 50.12 28.83
C ALA A 22 -20.67 50.26 28.91
N ALA A 23 -19.95 51.24 28.34
CA ALA A 23 -20.09 52.70 28.30
C ALA A 23 -19.70 53.38 29.63
N GLY A 24 -18.45 53.85 29.71
CA GLY A 24 -17.89 54.65 30.79
C GLY A 24 -16.63 55.37 30.30
N THR A 25 -16.59 56.70 30.42
CA THR A 25 -15.57 57.58 29.85
C THR A 25 -14.81 58.27 30.97
N GLU A 26 -13.47 58.19 30.99
CA GLU A 26 -12.63 59.24 31.61
C GLU A 26 -11.14 59.14 31.22
N LYS A 27 -10.47 60.29 31.25
CA LYS A 27 -9.05 60.59 30.95
C LYS A 27 -8.68 61.82 31.80
N PRO A 28 -7.40 62.19 31.94
CA PRO A 28 -6.20 61.37 32.16
C PRO A 28 -5.38 61.90 33.37
N SER A 29 -4.34 61.20 33.82
CA SER A 29 -3.20 61.84 34.51
C SER A 29 -1.94 60.98 34.52
N LEU A 30 -0.79 61.67 34.50
CA LEU A 30 0.54 61.09 34.36
C LEU A 30 1.02 60.39 35.64
N THR A 31 1.74 59.27 35.50
CA THR A 31 3.00 58.95 36.21
C THR A 31 3.62 57.70 35.58
N SER A 32 4.81 57.81 34.99
CA SER A 32 5.63 56.66 34.58
C SER A 32 6.45 56.17 35.76
N PRO A 33 6.69 54.85 35.89
CA PRO A 33 8.06 54.34 35.76
C PRO A 33 8.11 52.92 35.14
N PRO A 34 9.27 52.24 35.16
CA PRO A 34 10.38 52.38 34.24
C PRO A 34 10.36 51.30 33.12
N SER A 35 11.30 51.40 32.18
CA SER A 35 11.44 50.50 31.02
C SER A 35 11.36 49.00 31.33
N THR A 36 10.32 48.33 30.83
CA THR A 36 10.33 46.90 30.52
C THR A 36 10.13 46.72 29.02
N SER A 37 11.22 46.80 28.26
CA SER A 37 11.23 46.34 26.87
C SER A 37 11.26 44.82 26.85
N ALA A 38 10.07 44.22 27.00
CA ALA A 38 9.80 42.83 26.72
C ALA A 38 8.48 42.73 25.96
N SER A 39 8.46 43.29 24.74
CA SER A 39 7.44 42.90 23.76
C SER A 39 7.54 41.39 23.60
N PRO A 40 6.46 40.61 23.79
CA PRO A 40 6.47 39.22 23.36
C PRO A 40 6.59 39.26 21.83
N GLU A 41 7.71 38.78 21.30
CA GLU A 41 7.79 38.51 19.88
C GLU A 41 6.62 37.58 19.52
N PRO A 42 5.86 37.86 18.44
CA PRO A 42 4.92 36.88 17.96
C PRO A 42 5.75 35.66 17.58
N HIS A 43 5.56 34.55 18.29
CA HIS A 43 6.19 33.27 17.99
C HIS A 43 5.61 32.80 16.65
N ILE A 44 6.21 33.27 15.55
CA ILE A 44 5.93 32.76 14.22
C ILE A 44 6.33 31.29 14.30
N PRO A 45 5.40 30.33 14.13
CA PRO A 45 5.77 28.92 14.13
C PRO A 45 6.75 28.74 12.97
N GLU A 46 7.94 28.24 13.28
CA GLU A 46 9.06 28.17 12.36
C GLU A 46 8.71 27.20 11.21
N THR A 47 8.13 27.75 10.15
CA THR A 47 7.70 27.00 8.97
C THR A 47 8.96 26.51 8.26
N ARG A 48 9.31 25.24 8.54
CA ARG A 48 10.38 24.49 7.87
C ARG A 48 10.41 24.81 6.38
N ARG A 49 11.62 24.98 5.84
CA ARG A 49 11.75 25.47 4.46
C ARG A 49 11.15 24.46 3.47
N PRO A 50 10.58 24.92 2.34
CA PRO A 50 10.14 24.04 1.25
C PRO A 50 11.23 23.13 0.64
N ALA A 51 12.50 23.32 1.01
CA ALA A 51 13.61 22.42 0.69
C ALA A 51 13.71 21.23 1.67
N GLU A 52 13.65 21.48 2.99
CA GLU A 52 13.68 20.45 4.05
C GLU A 52 12.54 19.45 3.84
N HIS A 53 11.33 19.94 3.58
CA HIS A 53 10.17 19.10 3.24
C HIS A 53 10.36 18.25 1.97
N ARG A 54 11.28 18.61 1.06
CA ARG A 54 11.57 17.84 -0.15
C ARG A 54 12.58 16.73 0.12
N GLU A 55 13.59 17.03 0.92
CA GLU A 55 14.63 16.10 1.37
C GLU A 55 14.02 15.01 2.28
N ASP A 56 13.17 15.41 3.25
CA ASP A 56 12.40 14.49 4.10
C ASP A 56 11.55 13.50 3.28
N ARG A 57 10.86 14.00 2.24
CA ARG A 57 10.04 13.17 1.33
C ARG A 57 10.88 12.19 0.50
N TRP A 58 12.03 12.63 -0.01
CA TRP A 58 12.92 11.79 -0.79
C TRP A 58 13.57 10.70 0.08
N ALA A 59 14.01 11.04 1.30
CA ALA A 59 14.55 10.09 2.26
C ALA A 59 13.51 9.01 2.62
N ASN A 60 12.27 9.41 2.91
CA ASN A 60 11.17 8.47 3.19
C ASN A 60 10.88 7.52 2.01
N PHE A 61 10.86 8.04 0.77
CA PHE A 61 10.69 7.21 -0.43
C PHE A 61 11.86 6.25 -0.64
N ALA A 62 13.11 6.71 -0.45
CA ALA A 62 14.31 5.89 -0.61
C ALA A 62 14.36 4.75 0.42
N GLU A 63 14.09 5.04 1.69
CA GLU A 63 13.97 4.01 2.74
C GLU A 63 12.88 2.98 2.40
N PHE A 64 11.72 3.44 1.95
CA PHE A 64 10.63 2.55 1.53
C PHE A 64 11.01 1.69 0.31
N TYR A 65 11.70 2.26 -0.66
CA TYR A 65 12.22 1.55 -1.84
C TYR A 65 13.17 0.43 -1.44
N ASP A 66 14.19 0.72 -0.63
CA ASP A 66 15.19 -0.25 -0.19
C ASP A 66 14.56 -1.41 0.62
N GLN A 67 13.56 -1.10 1.46
CA GLN A 67 12.86 -2.10 2.25
C GLN A 67 11.89 -2.99 1.45
N GLN A 68 11.31 -2.46 0.36
CA GLN A 68 10.19 -3.11 -0.34
C GLN A 68 10.52 -3.64 -1.73
N MET A 69 11.56 -3.17 -2.43
CA MET A 69 11.90 -3.62 -3.78
C MET A 69 12.10 -5.14 -3.86
N ALA A 70 13.01 -5.71 -3.06
CA ALA A 70 13.24 -7.15 -3.03
C ALA A 70 12.00 -7.95 -2.56
N ARG A 71 11.17 -7.38 -1.66
CA ARG A 71 9.90 -8.00 -1.23
C ARG A 71 8.88 -8.06 -2.36
N LEU A 72 8.79 -7.00 -3.17
CA LEU A 72 7.88 -6.89 -4.30
C LEU A 72 8.27 -7.82 -5.44
N ILE A 73 9.57 -7.96 -5.73
CA ILE A 73 10.07 -8.94 -6.70
C ILE A 73 9.68 -10.35 -6.27
N ARG A 74 9.97 -10.74 -5.02
CA ARG A 74 9.54 -12.03 -4.45
C ARG A 74 8.02 -12.23 -4.48
N HIS A 75 7.23 -11.17 -4.24
CA HIS A 75 5.77 -11.21 -4.33
C HIS A 75 5.27 -11.56 -5.74
N LEU A 76 5.87 -10.99 -6.79
CA LEU A 76 5.53 -11.29 -8.18
C LEU A 76 6.03 -12.68 -8.60
N MET A 77 7.21 -13.10 -8.13
CA MET A 77 7.71 -14.47 -8.35
C MET A 77 6.79 -15.52 -7.71
N ARG A 78 6.20 -15.25 -6.53
CA ARG A 78 5.15 -16.11 -5.93
C ARG A 78 3.89 -16.22 -6.80
N GLN A 79 3.68 -15.29 -7.73
CA GLN A 79 2.58 -15.30 -8.71
C GLN A 79 2.96 -15.98 -10.03
N GLY A 80 4.22 -16.41 -10.19
CA GLY A 80 4.71 -17.11 -11.39
C GLY A 80 5.44 -16.22 -12.39
N ALA A 81 5.75 -14.96 -12.04
CA ALA A 81 6.65 -14.13 -12.85
C ALA A 81 8.08 -14.69 -12.81
N SER A 82 8.79 -14.63 -13.93
CA SER A 82 10.25 -14.81 -13.92
C SER A 82 10.93 -13.71 -13.10
N MET A 83 12.16 -13.96 -12.65
CA MET A 83 12.92 -12.96 -11.87
C MET A 83 13.11 -11.64 -12.63
N HIS A 84 13.27 -11.70 -13.96
CA HIS A 84 13.42 -10.52 -14.80
C HIS A 84 12.11 -9.72 -14.92
N GLU A 85 11.00 -10.39 -15.26
CA GLU A 85 9.67 -9.76 -15.32
C GLU A 85 9.25 -9.15 -13.97
N ALA A 86 9.52 -9.87 -12.88
CA ALA A 86 9.27 -9.39 -11.54
C ALA A 86 10.06 -8.12 -11.22
N ALA A 87 11.34 -8.04 -11.64
CA ALA A 87 12.16 -6.85 -11.46
C ALA A 87 11.66 -5.66 -12.32
N GLU A 88 11.33 -5.89 -13.60
CA GLU A 88 10.84 -4.82 -14.48
C GLU A 88 9.49 -4.26 -14.02
N ALA A 89 8.53 -5.13 -13.71
CA ALA A 89 7.21 -4.72 -13.21
C ALA A 89 7.30 -4.02 -11.83
N ALA A 90 8.23 -4.45 -10.97
CA ALA A 90 8.51 -3.78 -9.70
C ALA A 90 9.11 -2.37 -9.92
N GLN A 91 10.16 -2.24 -10.75
CA GLN A 91 10.78 -0.96 -11.09
C GLN A 91 9.79 0.03 -11.71
N ALA A 92 8.96 -0.43 -12.64
CA ALA A 92 7.91 0.38 -13.24
C ALA A 92 6.87 0.85 -12.21
N ALA A 93 6.44 -0.02 -11.29
CA ALA A 93 5.50 0.35 -10.22
C ALA A 93 6.10 1.37 -9.24
N PHE A 94 7.39 1.27 -8.90
CA PHE A 94 8.09 2.29 -8.09
C PHE A 94 8.27 3.60 -8.84
N THR A 95 8.46 3.56 -10.16
CA THR A 95 8.51 4.76 -11.01
C THR A 95 7.16 5.49 -11.02
N GLU A 96 6.04 4.76 -11.16
CA GLU A 96 4.69 5.33 -11.01
C GLU A 96 4.40 5.83 -9.58
N ALA A 97 4.95 5.16 -8.56
CA ALA A 97 4.81 5.58 -7.16
C ALA A 97 5.50 6.91 -6.89
N LEU A 98 6.73 7.10 -7.39
CA LEU A 98 7.52 8.31 -7.21
C LEU A 98 6.79 9.56 -7.75
N MET A 99 6.10 9.43 -8.89
CA MET A 99 5.35 10.54 -9.50
C MET A 99 4.16 11.06 -8.67
N GLN A 100 3.67 10.27 -7.71
CA GLN A 100 2.46 10.60 -6.94
C GLN A 100 2.56 10.26 -5.45
N TRP A 101 3.77 10.09 -4.93
CA TRP A 101 4.09 9.55 -3.60
C TRP A 101 3.22 10.13 -2.47
N GLU A 102 3.09 11.45 -2.44
CA GLU A 102 2.32 12.22 -1.44
C GLU A 102 0.83 11.86 -1.38
N ARG A 103 0.28 11.29 -2.46
CA ARG A 103 -1.14 10.93 -2.58
C ARG A 103 -1.42 9.49 -2.14
N ILE A 104 -0.38 8.68 -1.94
CA ILE A 104 -0.48 7.25 -1.67
C ILE A 104 -0.59 7.00 -0.16
N LYS A 105 -1.81 6.77 0.34
CA LYS A 105 -2.06 6.49 1.76
C LYS A 105 -1.57 5.12 2.24
N TYR A 106 -1.44 4.14 1.34
CA TYR A 106 -1.04 2.77 1.67
C TYR A 106 0.03 2.24 0.68
N PRO A 107 1.28 2.75 0.74
CA PRO A 107 2.30 2.44 -0.26
C PRO A 107 2.53 0.95 -0.52
N ALA A 108 2.67 0.13 0.53
CA ALA A 108 2.97 -1.29 0.39
C ALA A 108 1.89 -2.08 -0.37
N ALA A 109 0.61 -1.72 -0.22
CA ALA A 109 -0.50 -2.33 -0.97
C ALA A 109 -0.60 -1.75 -2.39
N TRP A 110 -0.42 -0.43 -2.53
CA TRP A 110 -0.54 0.27 -3.80
C TRP A 110 0.50 -0.23 -4.82
N VAL A 111 1.78 -0.28 -4.44
CA VAL A 111 2.85 -0.70 -5.36
C VAL A 111 2.68 -2.18 -5.76
N ARG A 112 2.18 -3.06 -4.87
CA ARG A 112 1.84 -4.45 -5.22
C ARG A 112 0.73 -4.56 -6.25
N LEU A 113 -0.35 -3.79 -6.07
CA LEU A 113 -1.48 -3.76 -7.00
C LEU A 113 -1.06 -3.23 -8.38
N VAL A 114 -0.26 -2.17 -8.43
CA VAL A 114 0.27 -1.62 -9.68
C VAL A 114 1.25 -2.59 -10.34
N ALA A 115 2.21 -3.15 -9.61
CA ALA A 115 3.17 -4.10 -10.18
C ALA A 115 2.49 -5.37 -10.70
N GLN A 116 1.49 -5.91 -9.99
CA GLN A 116 0.67 -7.02 -10.47
C GLN A 116 -0.07 -6.66 -11.77
N ARG A 117 -0.69 -5.47 -11.84
CA ARG A 117 -1.36 -4.99 -13.05
C ARG A 117 -0.39 -4.84 -14.23
N LEU A 118 0.82 -4.36 -13.98
CA LEU A 118 1.85 -4.21 -15.00
C LEU A 118 2.36 -5.57 -15.50
N TYR A 119 2.66 -6.50 -14.59
CA TYR A 119 3.03 -7.88 -14.91
C TYR A 119 1.96 -8.59 -15.77
N LEU A 120 0.69 -8.59 -15.34
CA LEU A 120 -0.41 -9.22 -16.10
C LEU A 120 -0.62 -8.59 -17.49
N ARG A 121 -0.24 -7.31 -17.66
CA ARG A 121 -0.29 -6.61 -18.95
C ARG A 121 0.90 -6.98 -19.85
N GLN A 122 2.08 -7.24 -19.27
CA GLN A 122 3.25 -7.73 -19.98
C GLN A 122 3.04 -9.18 -20.44
N SER A 123 2.52 -10.05 -19.58
CA SER A 123 2.28 -11.46 -19.92
C SER A 123 1.27 -11.61 -21.06
N ALA A 124 0.11 -10.94 -20.97
CA ALA A 124 -0.89 -10.96 -22.05
C ALA A 124 -0.31 -10.48 -23.40
N ARG A 125 0.47 -9.40 -23.39
CA ARG A 125 1.16 -8.92 -24.60
C ARG A 125 2.20 -9.89 -25.13
N ARG A 126 2.89 -10.66 -24.28
CA ARG A 126 3.85 -11.68 -24.71
C ARG A 126 3.16 -12.93 -25.26
N GLU A 127 2.02 -13.32 -24.70
CA GLU A 127 1.16 -14.37 -25.26
C GLU A 127 0.65 -13.98 -26.66
N ASP A 128 0.28 -12.70 -26.87
CA ASP A 128 -0.06 -12.15 -28.20
C ASP A 128 1.14 -12.05 -29.17
N LEU A 129 2.38 -11.96 -28.66
CA LEU A 129 3.62 -11.70 -29.41
C LEU A 129 4.59 -12.90 -29.46
N ALA A 130 4.12 -14.12 -29.18
CA ALA A 130 4.94 -15.31 -28.96
C ALA A 130 5.71 -15.89 -30.18
N ASN A 131 6.08 -15.06 -31.16
CA ASN A 131 6.85 -15.42 -32.35
C ASN A 131 8.25 -14.77 -32.46
N GLU A 132 8.65 -13.87 -31.55
CA GLU A 132 10.00 -13.27 -31.60
C GLU A 132 10.57 -12.92 -30.21
N ILE A 133 11.80 -13.38 -29.93
CA ILE A 133 12.63 -13.02 -28.75
C ILE A 133 14.08 -12.89 -29.26
N PRO A 134 14.81 -11.83 -28.89
CA PRO A 134 15.91 -12.03 -27.92
C PRO A 134 15.81 -11.09 -26.70
N ASP A 135 15.98 -11.63 -25.50
CA ASP A 135 16.19 -10.83 -24.28
C ASP A 135 17.53 -10.09 -24.34
N THR A 136 17.56 -8.84 -23.88
CA THR A 136 18.80 -8.07 -23.66
C THR A 136 18.79 -7.49 -22.24
N PRO A 137 19.69 -7.93 -21.33
CA PRO A 137 19.64 -7.51 -19.94
C PRO A 137 20.14 -6.07 -19.75
N GLY A 138 19.25 -5.20 -19.25
CA GLY A 138 19.59 -3.84 -18.84
C GLY A 138 20.44 -3.80 -17.56
N ASN A 139 21.64 -3.22 -17.66
CA ASN A 139 22.58 -3.07 -16.54
C ASN A 139 22.12 -1.99 -15.55
N MET A 140 21.38 -2.38 -14.50
CA MET A 140 21.31 -1.78 -13.15
C MET A 140 20.36 -2.65 -12.30
N CYS A 141 20.73 -3.92 -12.10
CA CYS A 141 19.75 -4.98 -11.82
C CYS A 141 19.50 -5.25 -10.32
N PRO A 142 18.27 -5.11 -9.80
CA PRO A 142 17.91 -5.52 -8.43
C PRO A 142 18.06 -7.04 -8.18
N LEU A 143 18.23 -7.82 -9.24
CA LEU A 143 18.43 -9.27 -9.26
C LEU A 143 19.47 -9.77 -8.23
N ARG A 144 20.55 -9.02 -7.97
CA ARG A 144 21.60 -9.46 -7.02
C ARG A 144 21.12 -9.57 -5.56
N GLN A 145 19.95 -9.03 -5.21
CA GLN A 145 19.33 -9.20 -3.88
C GLN A 145 18.29 -10.34 -3.82
N VAL A 146 18.07 -11.03 -4.95
CA VAL A 146 17.06 -12.09 -5.12
C VAL A 146 17.69 -13.32 -5.76
N GLU A 147 18.82 -13.75 -5.23
CA GLU A 147 19.31 -15.11 -5.45
C GLU A 147 18.41 -16.07 -4.66
N LEU A 148 17.80 -17.05 -5.35
CA LEU A 148 16.97 -18.08 -4.73
C LEU A 148 17.79 -19.33 -4.47
N GLY A 149 17.63 -19.91 -3.28
CA GLY A 149 18.12 -21.27 -3.02
C GLY A 149 17.36 -22.32 -3.83
N GLU A 150 17.90 -23.54 -3.93
CA GLU A 150 17.20 -24.66 -4.57
C GLU A 150 15.86 -24.97 -3.89
N GLU A 151 15.82 -24.93 -2.55
CA GLU A 151 14.62 -25.19 -1.76
C GLU A 151 13.56 -24.11 -2.01
N GLU A 152 13.96 -22.83 -1.99
CA GLU A 152 13.06 -21.74 -2.33
C GLU A 152 12.52 -21.90 -3.76
N SER A 153 13.37 -22.22 -4.72
CA SER A 153 12.96 -22.44 -6.12
C SER A 153 11.88 -23.53 -6.26
N ARG A 154 11.96 -24.59 -5.45
CA ARG A 154 10.91 -25.63 -5.36
C ARG A 154 9.62 -25.11 -4.72
N VAL A 155 9.70 -24.23 -3.72
CA VAL A 155 8.52 -23.54 -3.14
C VAL A 155 7.87 -22.63 -4.18
N TYR A 156 8.64 -21.86 -4.95
CA TYR A 156 8.12 -20.99 -6.02
C TYR A 156 7.45 -21.80 -7.13
N SER A 157 8.02 -22.91 -7.59
CA SER A 157 7.38 -23.77 -8.59
C SER A 157 6.11 -24.46 -8.06
N THR A 158 6.11 -24.85 -6.79
CA THR A 158 4.92 -25.40 -6.11
C THR A 158 3.80 -24.37 -6.02
N LEU A 159 4.10 -23.12 -5.68
CA LEU A 159 3.13 -22.01 -5.72
C LEU A 159 2.64 -21.73 -7.16
N ALA A 160 3.52 -21.80 -8.15
CA ALA A 160 3.17 -21.64 -9.57
C ALA A 160 2.22 -22.73 -10.09
N SER A 161 2.14 -23.90 -9.44
CA SER A 161 1.12 -24.92 -9.77
C SER A 161 -0.31 -24.57 -9.34
N LEU A 162 -0.49 -23.56 -8.48
CA LEU A 162 -1.82 -23.15 -8.01
C LEU A 162 -2.60 -22.39 -9.11
N PRO A 163 -3.94 -22.51 -9.15
CA PRO A 163 -4.80 -21.67 -10.00
C PRO A 163 -4.57 -20.17 -9.76
N PRO A 164 -4.70 -19.30 -10.78
CA PRO A 164 -4.27 -17.89 -10.69
C PRO A 164 -4.82 -17.12 -9.48
N HIS A 165 -6.14 -17.15 -9.23
CA HIS A 165 -6.74 -16.46 -8.08
C HIS A 165 -6.27 -17.01 -6.73
N GLN A 166 -6.07 -18.33 -6.63
CA GLN A 166 -5.56 -19.00 -5.43
C GLN A 166 -4.12 -18.59 -5.15
N ARG A 167 -3.27 -18.63 -6.20
CA ARG A 167 -1.87 -18.19 -6.16
C ARG A 167 -1.74 -16.73 -5.74
N THR A 168 -2.50 -15.83 -6.36
CA THR A 168 -2.49 -14.40 -6.03
C THR A 168 -2.93 -14.15 -4.59
N VAL A 169 -4.06 -14.71 -4.15
CA VAL A 169 -4.55 -14.56 -2.77
C VAL A 169 -3.54 -15.12 -1.75
N MET A 170 -2.88 -16.24 -2.06
CA MET A 170 -1.79 -16.79 -1.23
C MET A 170 -0.57 -15.86 -1.19
N ALA A 171 -0.11 -15.33 -2.33
CA ALA A 171 1.04 -14.43 -2.41
C ALA A 171 0.83 -13.15 -1.59
N TRP A 172 -0.37 -12.56 -1.62
CA TRP A 172 -0.73 -11.42 -0.76
C TRP A 172 -0.78 -11.79 0.73
N HIS A 173 -1.25 -12.99 1.08
CA HIS A 173 -1.30 -13.44 2.47
C HIS A 173 0.10 -13.75 3.04
N LEU A 174 1.00 -14.33 2.24
CA LEU A 174 2.41 -14.56 2.59
C LEU A 174 3.23 -13.26 2.72
N ASP A 175 2.68 -12.13 2.28
CA ASP A 175 3.24 -10.79 2.49
C ASP A 175 2.69 -10.10 3.75
N GLY A 176 1.82 -10.77 4.51
CA GLY A 176 1.28 -10.29 5.78
C GLY A 176 -0.02 -9.49 5.71
N PHE A 177 -0.65 -9.37 4.54
CA PHE A 177 -1.90 -8.62 4.41
C PHE A 177 -3.10 -9.36 5.04
N SER A 178 -3.99 -8.59 5.69
CA SER A 178 -5.22 -9.12 6.27
C SER A 178 -6.21 -9.55 5.18
N THR A 179 -7.12 -10.50 5.48
CA THR A 179 -8.13 -10.92 4.50
C THR A 179 -9.05 -9.77 4.05
N ALA A 180 -9.23 -8.74 4.88
CA ALA A 180 -10.00 -7.56 4.53
C ALA A 180 -9.27 -6.66 3.53
N ASP A 181 -7.96 -6.49 3.70
CA ASP A 181 -7.15 -5.64 2.80
C ASP A 181 -6.87 -6.33 1.46
N ILE A 182 -6.69 -7.66 1.48
CA ILE A 182 -6.67 -8.49 0.27
C ILE A 182 -8.00 -8.36 -0.49
N GLY A 183 -9.13 -8.40 0.21
CA GLY A 183 -10.45 -8.21 -0.39
C GLY A 183 -10.60 -6.86 -1.08
N LYS A 184 -10.19 -5.77 -0.41
CA LYS A 184 -10.17 -4.41 -0.99
C LYS A 184 -9.24 -4.30 -2.19
N ALA A 185 -8.03 -4.86 -2.11
CA ALA A 185 -7.02 -4.76 -3.16
C ALA A 185 -7.41 -5.55 -4.43
N LEU A 186 -7.96 -6.75 -4.27
CA LEU A 186 -8.29 -7.65 -5.38
C LEU A 186 -9.76 -7.54 -5.84
N SER A 187 -10.54 -6.61 -5.29
CA SER A 187 -11.99 -6.50 -5.52
C SER A 187 -12.76 -7.80 -5.22
N MET A 188 -12.39 -8.49 -4.14
CA MET A 188 -12.98 -9.77 -3.70
C MET A 188 -13.74 -9.61 -2.38
N SER A 189 -14.82 -10.37 -2.19
CA SER A 189 -15.48 -10.44 -0.89
C SER A 189 -14.54 -11.10 0.16
N PRO A 190 -14.62 -10.73 1.45
CA PRO A 190 -13.80 -11.36 2.49
C PRO A 190 -13.96 -12.89 2.55
N GLU A 191 -15.16 -13.38 2.22
CA GLU A 191 -15.46 -14.81 2.18
C GLU A 191 -14.82 -15.51 0.98
N ALA A 192 -14.83 -14.88 -0.20
CA ALA A 192 -14.09 -15.39 -1.36
C ALA A 192 -12.58 -15.45 -1.10
N VAL A 193 -12.01 -14.48 -0.35
CA VAL A 193 -10.60 -14.50 0.07
C VAL A 193 -10.33 -15.70 0.99
N ARG A 194 -11.13 -15.90 2.04
CA ARG A 194 -11.00 -17.07 2.94
C ARG A 194 -11.11 -18.39 2.19
N GLN A 195 -12.09 -18.51 1.30
CA GLN A 195 -12.30 -19.72 0.51
C GLN A 195 -11.12 -20.01 -0.41
N ASN A 196 -10.55 -18.98 -1.07
CA ASN A 196 -9.35 -19.14 -1.90
C ASN A 196 -8.13 -19.52 -1.07
N LEU A 197 -7.92 -18.93 0.10
CA LEU A 197 -6.84 -19.34 1.01
C LEU A 197 -6.97 -20.80 1.45
N ASN A 198 -8.18 -21.24 1.82
CA ASN A 198 -8.41 -22.62 2.24
C ASN A 198 -8.18 -23.61 1.09
N ARG A 199 -8.71 -23.33 -0.12
CA ARG A 199 -8.44 -24.15 -1.32
C ARG A 199 -6.94 -24.22 -1.65
N SER A 200 -6.24 -23.08 -1.56
CA SER A 200 -4.79 -22.99 -1.78
C SER A 200 -4.02 -23.87 -0.78
N ARG A 201 -4.31 -23.76 0.51
CA ARG A 201 -3.65 -24.56 1.56
C ARG A 201 -3.89 -26.06 1.37
N SER A 202 -5.13 -26.47 1.06
CA SER A 202 -5.43 -27.88 0.78
C SER A 202 -4.67 -28.39 -0.44
N ARG A 203 -4.61 -27.60 -1.53
CA ARG A 203 -3.88 -27.96 -2.76
C ARG A 203 -2.37 -28.07 -2.52
N LEU A 204 -1.77 -27.10 -1.82
CA LEU A 204 -0.35 -27.14 -1.41
C LEU A 204 -0.07 -28.35 -0.52
N LYS A 205 -0.93 -28.65 0.46
CA LYS A 205 -0.79 -29.84 1.32
C LYS A 205 -0.79 -31.13 0.51
N THR A 206 -1.66 -31.27 -0.49
CA THR A 206 -1.65 -32.46 -1.38
C THR A 206 -0.32 -32.59 -2.12
N ILE A 207 0.20 -31.51 -2.70
CA ILE A 207 1.47 -31.54 -3.45
C ILE A 207 2.67 -31.85 -2.53
N LEU A 208 2.69 -31.27 -1.33
CA LEU A 208 3.74 -31.49 -0.34
C LEU A 208 3.72 -32.92 0.23
N LEU A 209 2.53 -33.54 0.36
CA LEU A 209 2.42 -34.95 0.78
C LEU A 209 2.89 -35.92 -0.31
N ASP A 210 2.53 -35.65 -1.57
CA ASP A 210 3.01 -36.41 -2.73
C ASP A 210 4.55 -36.40 -2.83
N TRP A 211 5.18 -35.26 -2.49
CA TRP A 211 6.64 -35.14 -2.36
C TRP A 211 7.22 -36.00 -1.22
N THR A 212 6.58 -36.03 -0.04
CA THR A 212 7.08 -36.86 1.08
C THR A 212 6.88 -38.35 0.85
N ASP A 213 5.82 -38.74 0.14
CA ASP A 213 5.51 -40.15 -0.14
C ASP A 213 6.32 -40.67 -1.37
N GLY A 214 6.67 -39.78 -2.31
CA GLY A 214 7.49 -40.11 -3.49
C GLY A 214 9.00 -40.18 -3.25
N GLY A 215 9.51 -39.59 -2.16
CA GLY A 215 10.95 -39.53 -1.85
C GLY A 215 11.59 -40.82 -1.30
N GLY A 216 10.93 -41.97 -1.43
CA GLY A 216 11.29 -43.23 -0.75
C GLY A 216 11.55 -44.44 -1.69
N ARG A 217 11.93 -44.22 -2.95
CA ARG A 217 12.27 -45.28 -3.92
C ARG A 217 13.43 -44.91 -4.82
#